data_AF-A0A7X8V4X8-F1
#
_entry.id   AF-A0A7X8V4X8-F1
#
_cell.length_a   1.000
_cell.length_b   1.000
_cell.length_c   1.000
_cell.angle_alpha   90.00
_cell.angle_beta   90.00
_cell.angle_gamma   90.00
#
_symmetry.space_group_name_H-M   'P 1'
#
loop_
_entity.id
_entity.type
_entity.pdbx_description
1 polymer ?
#
loop_
_entity_poly.entity_id
_entity_poly.type
_entity_poly.pdbx_seq_one_letter_code
_entity_poly.pdbx_strand_id
1 'polypeptide(L)'
;MHKSVKESFRETIQAVLPVSLVVIVLQVFIPSIPLTSFLQFIIGTLMVVAGLFLFLTGVKIGLLPMGEMIGSHLPRLGSFLLVLVIAFVVGFSVTVAEPDVRVLAYQVDLVSNGAIDRTFLITAVALGVGIFISLGVLRLVLNFPIQTLLGISYFAILVLSFFTPPEFIPV
;
A
#
# COMPACT_ATOMS: atom_id res chain seq x y z
N MET A 1 -0.67 -11.79 24.67
CA MET A 1 -2.03 -11.63 24.11
C MET A 1 -2.60 -10.23 24.33
N HIS A 2 -2.79 -9.77 25.57
CA HIS A 2 -3.43 -8.45 25.85
C HIS A 2 -2.77 -7.22 25.22
N LYS A 3 -1.43 -7.18 25.10
CA LYS A 3 -0.73 -6.05 24.45
C LYS A 3 -1.00 -5.96 22.95
N SER A 4 -0.95 -7.08 22.23
CA SER A 4 -1.20 -7.12 20.77
C SER A 4 -2.63 -6.72 20.43
N VAL A 5 -3.62 -7.16 21.21
CA VAL A 5 -5.03 -6.76 21.02
C VAL A 5 -5.20 -5.26 21.24
N LYS A 6 -4.62 -4.69 22.30
CA LYS A 6 -4.67 -3.25 22.57
C LYS A 6 -4.01 -2.43 21.45
N GLU A 7 -2.92 -2.93 20.90
CA GLU A 7 -2.20 -2.31 19.80
C GLU A 7 -2.99 -2.34 18.49
N SER A 8 -3.53 -3.51 18.11
CA SER A 8 -4.40 -3.64 16.93
C SER A 8 -5.62 -2.73 17.01
N PHE A 9 -6.24 -2.60 18.18
CA PHE A 9 -7.37 -1.70 18.39
C PHE A 9 -6.97 -0.24 18.15
N ARG A 10 -5.81 0.17 18.70
CA ARG A 10 -5.28 1.52 18.51
C ARG A 10 -4.97 1.81 17.05
N GLU A 11 -4.30 0.90 16.35
CA GLU A 11 -3.99 1.02 14.92
C GLU A 11 -5.26 1.14 14.07
N THR A 12 -6.26 0.31 14.37
CA THR A 12 -7.55 0.33 13.66
C THR A 12 -8.23 1.68 13.81
N ILE A 13 -8.30 2.21 15.03
CA ILE A 13 -8.86 3.54 15.27
C ILE A 13 -8.03 4.60 14.54
N GLN A 14 -6.71 4.55 14.63
CA GLN A 14 -5.84 5.54 13.99
C GLN A 14 -5.95 5.50 12.45
N ALA A 15 -6.25 4.35 11.85
CA ALA A 15 -6.47 4.23 10.42
C ALA A 15 -7.83 4.78 9.97
N VAL A 16 -8.91 4.50 10.71
CA VAL A 16 -10.28 4.83 10.28
C VAL A 16 -10.72 6.22 10.76
N LEU A 17 -10.26 6.66 11.93
CA LEU A 17 -10.72 7.89 12.58
C LEU A 17 -10.43 9.15 11.74
N PRO A 18 -9.25 9.37 11.14
CA PRO A 18 -8.99 10.58 10.37
C PRO A 18 -9.94 10.74 9.19
N VAL A 19 -10.14 9.67 8.41
CA VAL A 19 -11.02 9.68 7.23
C VAL A 19 -12.48 9.89 7.66
N SER A 20 -12.93 9.16 8.68
CA SER A 20 -14.31 9.30 9.16
C SER A 20 -14.59 10.66 9.80
N LEU A 21 -13.62 11.24 10.50
CA LEU A 21 -13.72 12.58 11.08
C LEU A 21 -13.85 13.64 9.98
N VAL A 22 -13.05 13.55 8.91
CA VAL A 22 -13.17 14.47 7.77
C VAL A 22 -14.60 14.41 7.18
N VAL A 23 -15.15 13.22 6.97
CA VAL A 23 -16.51 13.07 6.44
C VAL A 23 -17.56 13.65 7.39
N ILE A 24 -17.43 13.41 8.70
CA ILE A 24 -18.35 13.95 9.72
C ILE A 24 -18.27 15.47 9.76
N VAL A 25 -17.07 16.05 9.75
CA VAL A 25 -16.87 17.50 9.71
C VAL A 25 -17.51 18.08 8.46
N LEU A 26 -17.23 17.52 7.28
CA LEU A 26 -17.81 17.99 6.02
C LEU A 26 -19.35 17.92 6.05
N GLN A 27 -19.94 16.86 6.59
CA GLN A 27 -21.39 16.75 6.72
C GLN A 27 -21.99 17.78 7.67
N VAL A 28 -21.29 18.17 8.74
CA VAL A 28 -21.76 19.17 9.71
C VAL A 28 -21.70 20.59 9.11
N PHE A 29 -20.63 20.92 8.38
CA PHE A 29 -20.44 22.27 7.81
C PHE A 29 -21.12 22.45 6.44
N ILE A 30 -21.24 21.38 5.64
CA ILE A 30 -21.82 21.41 4.30
C ILE A 30 -22.83 20.24 4.20
N PRO A 31 -24.03 20.38 4.77
CA PRO A 31 -25.03 19.31 4.76
C PRO A 31 -25.49 19.03 3.32
N SER A 32 -24.85 18.03 2.70
CA SER A 32 -25.11 17.66 1.31
C SER A 32 -25.77 16.28 1.21
N ILE A 33 -25.70 15.48 2.27
CA ILE A 33 -26.13 14.08 2.27
C ILE A 33 -27.39 13.91 3.15
N PRO A 34 -28.41 13.15 2.70
CA PRO A 34 -29.58 12.83 3.52
C PRO A 34 -29.21 12.12 4.84
N LEU A 35 -29.96 12.40 5.90
CA LEU A 35 -29.71 11.83 7.24
C LEU A 35 -29.62 10.29 7.23
N THR A 36 -30.45 9.62 6.42
CA THR A 36 -30.42 8.15 6.26
C THR A 36 -29.07 7.64 5.76
N SER A 37 -28.48 8.30 4.77
CA SER A 37 -27.18 7.90 4.21
C SER A 37 -26.04 8.22 5.19
N PHE A 38 -26.17 9.30 5.96
CA PHE A 38 -25.22 9.62 7.03
C PHE A 38 -25.26 8.57 8.15
N LEU A 39 -26.44 8.11 8.57
CA LEU A 39 -26.57 7.02 9.54
C LEU A 39 -25.97 5.70 9.02
N GLN A 40 -26.19 5.38 7.74
CA GLN A 40 -25.54 4.24 7.09
C GLN A 40 -24.02 4.36 7.10
N PHE A 41 -23.48 5.55 6.85
CA PHE A 41 -22.04 5.82 6.94
C PHE A 41 -21.50 5.57 8.35
N ILE A 42 -22.18 6.04 9.39
CA ILE A 42 -21.75 5.81 10.78
C ILE A 42 -21.77 4.33 11.13
N ILE A 43 -22.84 3.62 10.79
CA ILE A 43 -22.95 2.17 11.03
C ILE A 43 -21.86 1.42 10.25
N GLY A 44 -21.67 1.76 8.97
CA GLY A 44 -20.62 1.20 8.12
C GLY A 44 -19.23 1.44 8.69
N THR A 45 -18.95 2.65 9.18
CA THR A 45 -17.68 2.99 9.84
C THR A 45 -17.44 2.11 11.07
N LEU A 46 -18.46 1.91 11.91
CA LEU A 46 -18.35 1.02 13.06
C LEU A 46 -18.11 -0.45 12.65
N MET A 47 -18.77 -0.92 11.59
CA MET A 47 -18.54 -2.26 11.04
C MET A 47 -17.12 -2.42 10.48
N VAL A 48 -16.59 -1.41 9.79
CA VAL A 48 -15.21 -1.39 9.29
C VAL A 48 -14.23 -1.42 10.44
N VAL A 49 -14.43 -0.64 11.50
CA VAL A 49 -13.58 -0.68 12.71
C VAL A 49 -13.61 -2.07 13.33
N ALA A 50 -14.78 -2.67 13.51
CA ALA A 50 -14.87 -4.02 14.08
C ALA A 50 -14.19 -5.07 13.19
N GLY A 51 -14.45 -5.06 11.88
CA GLY A 51 -13.89 -6.00 10.92
C GLY A 51 -12.37 -5.87 10.78
N LEU A 52 -11.86 -4.65 10.62
CA LEU A 52 -10.43 -4.38 10.49
C LEU A 52 -9.68 -4.73 11.79
N PHE A 53 -10.27 -4.46 12.96
CA PHE A 53 -9.68 -4.86 14.24
C PHE A 53 -9.53 -6.38 14.36
N LEU A 54 -10.59 -7.14 14.04
CA LEU A 54 -10.55 -8.61 14.07
C LEU A 54 -9.55 -9.16 13.04
N PHE A 55 -9.54 -8.59 11.84
CA PHE A 55 -8.61 -8.96 10.76
C PHE A 55 -7.15 -8.72 11.17
N LEU A 56 -6.79 -7.50 11.58
CA LEU A 56 -5.42 -7.17 11.98
C LEU A 56 -4.93 -8.00 13.17
N THR A 57 -5.82 -8.26 14.13
CA THR A 57 -5.51 -9.14 15.26
C THR A 57 -5.24 -10.58 14.79
N GLY A 58 -6.06 -11.11 13.88
CA GLY A 58 -5.84 -12.43 13.29
C GLY A 58 -4.53 -12.52 12.50
N VAL A 59 -4.21 -11.51 11.69
CA VAL A 59 -2.96 -11.41 10.93
C VAL A 59 -1.75 -11.37 11.87
N LYS A 60 -1.78 -10.53 12.92
CA LYS A 60 -0.66 -10.39 13.87
C LYS A 60 -0.40 -11.63 14.71
N ILE A 61 -1.43 -12.39 15.05
CA ILE A 61 -1.28 -13.61 15.86
C ILE A 61 -0.92 -14.82 14.98
N GLY A 62 -1.44 -14.89 13.75
CA GLY A 62 -1.27 -16.04 12.86
C GLY A 62 -0.23 -15.84 11.77
N LEU A 63 -0.51 -14.93 10.83
CA LEU A 63 0.25 -14.81 9.59
C LEU A 63 1.60 -14.11 9.77
N LEU A 64 1.65 -13.06 10.59
CA LEU A 64 2.86 -12.25 10.75
C LEU A 64 4.02 -13.04 11.40
N PRO A 65 3.83 -13.80 12.50
CA PRO A 65 4.89 -14.62 13.08
C PRO A 65 5.40 -15.69 12.11
N MET A 66 4.50 -16.29 11.32
CA MET A 66 4.88 -17.25 10.27
C MET A 66 5.76 -16.58 9.21
N GLY A 67 5.38 -15.39 8.73
CA GLY A 67 6.16 -14.63 7.77
C GLY A 67 7.56 -14.26 8.29
N GLU A 68 7.66 -13.82 9.55
CA GLU A 68 8.93 -13.48 10.20
C GLU A 68 9.83 -14.72 10.39
N MET A 69 9.26 -15.86 10.77
CA MET A 69 10.02 -17.10 10.88
C MET A 69 10.58 -17.55 9.53
N ILE A 70 9.77 -17.54 8.47
CA ILE A 70 10.25 -17.89 7.12
C ILE A 70 11.30 -16.87 6.65
N GLY A 71 11.02 -15.59 6.83
CA GLY A 71 11.90 -14.47 6.47
C GLY A 71 13.26 -14.50 7.16
N SER A 72 13.32 -14.89 8.44
CA SER A 72 14.57 -14.94 9.22
C SER A 72 15.47 -16.13 8.88
N HIS A 73 14.91 -17.20 8.30
CA HIS A 73 15.68 -18.36 7.83
C HIS A 73 16.23 -18.17 6.41
N LEU A 74 15.62 -17.30 5.62
CA LEU A 74 15.99 -17.05 4.23
C LEU A 74 17.45 -16.64 4.02
N PRO A 75 18.01 -15.67 4.77
CA PRO A 75 19.42 -15.31 4.66
C PRO A 75 20.38 -16.44 5.09
N ARG A 76 19.94 -17.37 5.94
CA ARG A 76 20.77 -18.48 6.45
C ARG A 76 21.00 -19.58 5.41
N LEU A 77 20.21 -19.60 4.33
CA LEU A 77 20.38 -20.51 3.20
C LEU A 77 21.61 -20.18 2.33
N GLY A 78 22.33 -19.09 2.64
CA GLY A 78 23.62 -18.74 2.02
C GLY A 78 23.52 -18.11 0.62
N SER A 79 22.34 -18.07 0.00
CA SER A 79 22.15 -17.49 -1.33
C SER A 79 21.50 -16.11 -1.25
N PHE A 80 22.33 -15.07 -1.32
CA PHE A 80 21.86 -13.67 -1.36
C PHE A 80 20.86 -13.42 -2.51
N LEU A 81 21.11 -14.00 -3.68
CA LEU A 81 20.25 -13.87 -4.86
C LEU A 81 18.84 -14.44 -4.61
N LEU A 82 18.72 -15.51 -3.81
CA LEU A 82 17.43 -16.10 -3.47
C LEU A 82 16.59 -15.15 -2.62
N VAL A 83 17.20 -14.51 -1.62
CA VAL A 83 16.53 -13.49 -0.79
C VAL A 83 16.01 -12.35 -1.66
N LEU A 84 16.83 -11.91 -2.62
CA LEU A 84 16.52 -10.81 -3.54
C LEU A 84 15.33 -11.14 -4.46
N VAL A 85 15.31 -12.36 -5.02
CA VAL A 85 14.22 -12.86 -5.86
C VAL A 85 12.93 -13.04 -5.06
N ILE A 86 12.99 -13.59 -3.84
CA ILE A 86 11.79 -13.76 -3.02
C ILE A 86 11.23 -12.40 -2.60
N ALA A 87 12.08 -11.45 -2.20
CA ALA A 87 11.64 -10.09 -1.89
C ALA A 87 10.93 -9.44 -3.09
N PHE A 88 11.47 -9.62 -4.30
CA PHE A 88 10.84 -9.16 -5.53
C PHE A 88 9.48 -9.83 -5.77
N VAL A 89 9.39 -11.16 -5.70
CA VAL A 89 8.16 -11.91 -5.96
C VAL A 89 7.08 -11.57 -4.94
N VAL A 90 7.42 -11.48 -3.66
CA VAL A 90 6.47 -11.10 -2.59
C VAL A 90 5.99 -9.67 -2.82
N GLY A 91 6.91 -8.72 -3.07
CA GLY A 91 6.56 -7.33 -3.37
C GLY A 91 5.63 -7.18 -4.57
N PHE A 92 6.00 -7.80 -5.69
CA PHE A 92 5.19 -7.84 -6.90
C PHE A 92 3.79 -8.43 -6.63
N SER A 93 3.73 -9.58 -5.95
CA SER A 93 2.47 -10.29 -5.68
C SER A 93 1.54 -9.48 -4.78
N VAL A 94 2.08 -8.82 -3.75
CA VAL A 94 1.30 -7.97 -2.85
C VAL A 94 0.72 -6.77 -3.61
N THR A 95 1.52 -6.10 -4.43
CA THR A 95 1.05 -4.95 -5.23
C THR A 95 0.03 -5.34 -6.31
N VAL A 96 0.22 -6.49 -6.97
CA VAL A 96 -0.81 -7.03 -7.88
C VAL A 96 -2.08 -7.37 -7.11
N ALA A 97 -1.95 -7.91 -5.89
CA ALA A 97 -3.08 -8.28 -5.05
C ALA A 97 -3.89 -7.06 -4.57
N GLU A 98 -3.21 -5.93 -4.36
CA GLU A 98 -3.71 -4.71 -3.73
C GLU A 98 -4.95 -4.12 -4.44
N PRO A 99 -6.07 -3.94 -3.73
CA PRO A 99 -7.28 -3.40 -4.32
C PRO A 99 -7.11 -1.93 -4.74
N ASP A 100 -6.34 -1.14 -4.00
CA ASP A 100 -6.19 0.30 -4.23
C ASP A 100 -5.51 0.58 -5.58
N VAL A 101 -4.44 -0.16 -5.89
CA VAL A 101 -3.76 -0.09 -7.21
C VAL A 101 -4.71 -0.48 -8.33
N ARG A 102 -5.56 -1.49 -8.12
CA ARG A 102 -6.54 -1.93 -9.12
C ARG A 102 -7.66 -0.92 -9.35
N VAL A 103 -8.06 -0.19 -8.31
CA VAL A 103 -9.07 0.89 -8.39
C VAL A 103 -8.46 2.09 -9.11
N LEU A 104 -7.22 2.48 -8.77
CA LEU A 104 -6.50 3.53 -9.48
C LEU A 104 -6.36 3.20 -10.97
N ALA A 105 -5.91 1.99 -11.30
CA ALA A 105 -5.77 1.55 -12.69
C ALA A 105 -7.10 1.60 -13.44
N TYR A 106 -8.22 1.25 -12.78
CA TYR A 106 -9.55 1.37 -13.36
C TYR A 106 -9.96 2.83 -13.60
N GLN A 107 -9.66 3.73 -12.67
CA GLN A 107 -9.94 5.16 -12.85
C GLN A 107 -9.13 5.76 -13.99
N VAL A 108 -7.85 5.39 -14.11
CA VAL A 108 -6.98 5.85 -15.20
C VAL A 108 -7.46 5.33 -16.56
N ASP A 109 -7.84 4.06 -16.64
CA ASP A 109 -8.42 3.47 -17.85
C ASP A 109 -9.68 4.23 -18.32
N LEU A 110 -10.60 4.52 -17.39
CA LEU A 110 -11.81 5.31 -17.66
C LEU A 110 -11.51 6.73 -18.14
N VAL A 111 -10.60 7.45 -17.48
CA VAL A 111 -10.28 8.85 -17.81
C VAL A 111 -9.47 8.94 -19.10
N SER A 112 -8.66 7.93 -19.41
CA SER A 112 -7.85 7.87 -20.63
C SER A 112 -8.59 7.33 -21.86
N ASN A 113 -9.89 7.01 -21.73
CA ASN A 113 -10.70 6.35 -22.78
C ASN A 113 -10.03 5.07 -23.34
N GLY A 114 -9.38 4.28 -22.49
CA GLY A 114 -8.70 3.05 -22.88
C GLY A 114 -7.31 3.25 -23.52
N ALA A 115 -6.76 4.46 -23.51
CA ALA A 115 -5.38 4.69 -23.97
C ALA A 115 -4.34 4.02 -23.04
N ILE A 116 -4.65 3.90 -21.74
CA ILE A 116 -3.84 3.14 -20.78
C ILE A 116 -4.64 1.93 -20.29
N ASP A 117 -4.20 0.74 -20.70
CA ASP A 117 -4.80 -0.51 -20.21
C ASP A 117 -4.57 -0.72 -18.71
N ARG A 118 -5.61 -1.17 -18.02
CA ARG A 118 -5.59 -1.47 -16.59
C ARG A 118 -4.53 -2.49 -16.20
N THR A 119 -4.37 -3.56 -16.99
CA THR A 119 -3.41 -4.64 -16.72
C THR A 119 -1.99 -4.14 -16.91
N PHE A 120 -1.76 -3.30 -17.92
CA PHE A 120 -0.47 -2.67 -18.13
C PHE A 120 -0.07 -1.80 -16.92
N LEU A 121 -0.96 -0.93 -16.44
CA LEU A 121 -0.66 -0.06 -15.30
C LEU A 121 -0.39 -0.86 -14.02
N ILE A 122 -1.23 -1.86 -13.70
CA ILE A 122 -1.03 -2.72 -12.52
C ILE A 122 0.33 -3.43 -12.60
N THR A 123 0.66 -4.00 -13.77
CA THR A 123 1.91 -4.73 -13.96
C THR A 123 3.12 -3.81 -13.85
N ALA A 124 3.06 -2.62 -14.44
CA ALA A 124 4.13 -1.62 -14.38
C ALA A 124 4.40 -1.17 -12.94
N VAL A 125 3.34 -0.86 -12.17
CA VAL A 125 3.45 -0.48 -10.76
C VAL A 125 4.00 -1.65 -9.93
N ALA A 126 3.48 -2.86 -10.12
CA ALA A 126 3.94 -4.04 -9.39
C ALA A 126 5.41 -4.39 -9.68
N LEU A 127 5.85 -4.26 -10.94
CA LEU A 127 7.27 -4.43 -11.30
C LEU A 127 8.15 -3.38 -10.61
N GLY A 128 7.73 -2.11 -10.65
CA GLY A 128 8.44 -1.03 -9.96
C GLY A 128 8.58 -1.29 -8.46
N VAL A 129 7.47 -1.58 -7.78
CA VAL A 129 7.46 -1.86 -6.34
C VAL A 129 8.30 -3.10 -6.01
N GLY A 130 8.17 -4.18 -6.79
CA GLY A 130 8.99 -5.39 -6.62
C GLY A 130 10.49 -5.10 -6.72
N ILE A 131 10.92 -4.35 -7.74
CA ILE A 131 12.33 -3.95 -7.91
C ILE A 131 12.79 -3.11 -6.71
N PHE A 132 12.00 -2.13 -6.27
CA PHE A 132 12.39 -1.26 -5.17
C PHE A 132 12.44 -1.97 -3.82
N ILE A 133 11.54 -2.91 -3.55
CA ILE A 133 11.60 -3.76 -2.36
C ILE A 133 12.88 -4.59 -2.38
N SER A 134 13.18 -5.19 -3.53
CA SER A 134 14.39 -5.97 -3.74
C SER A 134 15.68 -5.14 -3.52
N LEU A 135 15.74 -3.93 -4.10
CA LEU A 135 16.82 -2.97 -3.86
C LEU A 135 16.89 -2.51 -2.38
N GLY A 136 15.74 -2.38 -1.72
CA GLY A 136 15.65 -2.08 -0.29
C GLY A 136 16.26 -3.19 0.57
N VAL A 137 16.07 -4.46 0.20
CA VAL A 137 16.72 -5.59 0.87
C VAL A 137 18.21 -5.65 0.56
N LEU A 138 18.61 -5.43 -0.71
CA LEU A 138 20.01 -5.31 -1.11
C LEU A 138 20.74 -4.23 -0.29
N ARG A 139 20.07 -3.11 -0.04
CA ARG A 139 20.57 -2.04 0.81
C ARG A 139 20.87 -2.49 2.23
N LEU A 140 19.98 -3.27 2.85
CA LEU A 140 20.19 -3.75 4.22
C LEU A 140 21.43 -4.65 4.32
N VAL A 141 21.72 -5.42 3.28
CA VAL A 141 22.90 -6.31 3.22
C VAL A 141 24.18 -5.50 2.97
N LEU A 142 24.16 -4.56 2.02
CA LEU A 142 25.33 -3.74 1.65
C LEU A 142 25.57 -2.55 2.58
N ASN A 143 24.65 -2.27 3.53
CA ASN A 143 24.74 -1.19 4.51
C ASN A 143 24.92 0.24 3.92
N PHE A 144 24.39 0.51 2.74
CA PHE A 144 24.42 1.88 2.18
C PHE A 144 23.22 2.73 2.64
N PRO A 145 23.35 4.08 2.71
CA PRO A 145 22.31 4.94 3.25
C PRO A 145 21.06 5.00 2.35
N ILE A 146 19.87 5.13 2.96
CA ILE A 146 18.59 5.26 2.23
C ILE A 146 18.58 6.48 1.32
N GLN A 147 19.28 7.53 1.75
CA GLN A 147 19.36 8.81 1.06
C GLN A 147 19.95 8.65 -0.34
N THR A 148 20.95 7.79 -0.51
CA THR A 148 21.54 7.53 -1.83
C THR A 148 20.59 6.76 -2.73
N LEU A 149 19.89 5.75 -2.19
CA LEU A 149 18.89 4.99 -2.95
C LEU A 149 17.77 5.91 -3.45
N LEU A 150 17.18 6.68 -2.52
CA LEU A 150 16.11 7.62 -2.84
C LEU A 150 16.61 8.71 -3.77
N GLY A 151 17.79 9.29 -3.51
CA GLY A 151 18.38 10.33 -4.33
C GLY A 151 18.55 9.89 -5.79
N ILE A 152 19.11 8.69 -6.03
CA ILE A 152 19.25 8.14 -7.38
C ILE A 152 17.88 7.92 -8.03
N SER A 153 16.92 7.33 -7.30
CA SER A 153 15.59 7.08 -7.86
C SER A 153 14.81 8.36 -8.17
N TYR A 154 14.85 9.36 -7.29
CA TYR A 154 14.19 10.64 -7.53
C TYR A 154 14.86 11.41 -8.65
N PHE A 155 16.19 11.36 -8.74
CA PHE A 155 16.92 11.93 -9.86
C PHE A 155 16.51 11.27 -11.19
N ALA A 156 16.39 9.93 -11.21
CA ALA A 156 15.89 9.22 -12.38
C ALA A 156 14.45 9.62 -12.75
N ILE A 157 13.56 9.77 -11.77
CA ILE A 157 12.18 10.26 -11.99
C ILE A 157 12.20 11.68 -12.57
N LEU A 158 13.04 12.58 -12.04
CA LEU A 158 13.18 13.94 -12.57
C LEU A 158 13.67 13.94 -14.02
N VAL A 159 14.65 13.10 -14.35
CA VAL A 159 15.14 12.96 -15.73
C VAL A 159 14.03 12.43 -16.64
N LEU A 160 13.31 11.39 -16.22
CA LEU A 160 12.20 10.82 -16.97
C LEU A 160 11.06 11.83 -17.17
N SER A 161 10.82 12.72 -16.20
CA SER A 161 9.80 13.76 -16.30
C SER A 161 10.00 14.71 -17.48
N PHE A 162 11.23 14.93 -17.96
CA PHE A 162 11.49 15.74 -19.15
C PHE A 162 11.07 15.05 -20.46
N PHE A 163 10.92 13.72 -20.44
CA PHE A 163 10.51 12.93 -21.60
C PHE A 163 9.02 12.58 -21.57
N THR A 164 8.30 12.93 -20.49
CA THR A 164 6.88 12.64 -20.35
C THR A 164 6.04 13.51 -21.28
N PRO A 165 5.15 12.93 -22.10
CA PRO A 165 4.24 13.70 -22.95
C PRO A 165 3.36 14.67 -22.15
N PRO A 166 2.98 15.83 -22.72
CA PRO A 166 2.14 16.82 -22.04
C PRO A 166 0.79 16.26 -21.58
N GLU A 167 0.28 15.22 -22.26
CA GLU A 167 -0.99 14.58 -21.92
C GLU A 167 -0.98 13.90 -20.55
N PHE A 168 0.19 13.59 -19.98
CA PHE A 168 0.34 12.91 -18.69
C PHE A 168 0.80 13.82 -17.55
N ILE A 169 1.00 15.11 -17.82
CA ILE A 169 1.37 16.09 -16.80
C ILE A 169 0.08 16.66 -16.22
N PRO A 170 -0.27 16.36 -14.95
CA PRO A 170 -1.44 16.98 -14.32
C PRO A 170 -1.20 18.49 -14.25
N VAL A 171 -2.13 19.25 -14.85
CA VAL A 171 -2.15 20.73 -14.89
C VAL A 171 -2.37 21.31 -13.49
#